data_AF-A0A422NBH5-F1
#
_entry.id   AF-A0A422NBH5-F1
#
_cell.length_a   1.000
_cell.length_b   1.000
_cell.length_c   1.000
_cell.angle_alpha   90.00
_cell.angle_beta   90.00
_cell.angle_gamma   90.00
#
_symmetry.space_group_name_H-M   'P 1'
#
loop_
_entity.id
_entity.type
_entity.pdbx_description
1 polymer ?
#
loop_
_entity_poly.entity_id
_entity_poly.type
_entity_poly.pdbx_seq_one_letter_code
_entity_poly.pdbx_strand_id
1 'polypeptide(L)'
;MEKRERLLEEYKGLQANLEEALELKHSNQADEEVDALIEEIKDELRAVVVSLNATENIEVTPGLTKKSGAGSEPVPCYLEAAPYEVHFDEVAWYSCVVTAVVPPATPLDRIRYKAWILGYNVEEEVCSEQLRPWQPQTAEGEGALRSGVVCHAIDPESGKFSLAKVERLTLDNTVIVAFENAVDDGEAAATGIATATVNKEVPLSHVRVGRFYQELRKRPVLTPEERAKRRAGNLERKRLRMQKKRQLEADVAAQNANDWQRLVDDMGIGGGPRKRKR
;
A
#
# COMPACT_ATOMS: atom_id res chain seq x y z
N MET A 1 13.14 -21.77 11.07
CA MET A 1 11.92 -21.00 10.79
C MET A 1 10.94 -21.11 11.96
N GLU A 2 10.49 -22.30 12.34
CA GLU A 2 9.54 -22.50 13.46
C GLU A 2 9.95 -21.86 14.79
N LYS A 3 11.23 -21.93 15.19
CA LYS A 3 11.70 -21.29 16.43
C LYS A 3 11.56 -19.76 16.40
N ARG A 4 11.84 -19.13 15.26
CA ARG A 4 11.74 -17.67 15.10
C ARG A 4 10.29 -17.23 15.12
N GLU A 5 9.40 -17.96 14.43
CA GLU A 5 7.97 -17.67 14.42
C GLU A 5 7.36 -17.76 15.82
N ARG A 6 7.72 -18.79 16.60
CA ARG A 6 7.30 -18.90 18.01
C ARG A 6 7.79 -17.72 18.85
N LEU A 7 9.06 -17.33 18.71
CA LEU A 7 9.59 -16.16 19.44
C LEU A 7 8.90 -14.85 19.03
N LEU A 8 8.48 -14.71 17.76
CA LEU A 8 7.72 -13.55 17.30
C LEU A 8 6.30 -13.52 17.87
N GLU A 9 5.64 -14.68 17.95
CA GLU A 9 4.33 -14.82 18.59
C GLU A 9 4.41 -14.50 20.08
N GLU A 10 5.41 -15.05 20.77
CA GLU A 10 5.70 -14.79 22.18
C GLU A 10 5.97 -13.30 22.43
N TYR A 11 6.82 -12.68 21.62
CA TYR A 11 7.09 -11.24 21.68
C TYR A 11 5.81 -10.40 21.53
N LYS A 12 4.96 -10.72 20.54
CA LYS A 12 3.69 -10.00 20.32
C LYS A 12 2.73 -10.18 21.50
N GLY A 13 2.67 -11.39 22.06
CA GLY A 13 1.87 -11.68 23.25
C GLY A 13 2.35 -10.89 24.47
N LEU A 14 3.66 -10.88 24.73
CA LEU A 14 4.24 -10.14 25.84
C LEU A 14 4.09 -8.62 25.68
N GLN A 15 4.16 -8.08 24.46
CA GLN A 15 3.85 -6.67 24.20
C GLN A 15 2.40 -6.33 24.56
N ALA A 16 1.43 -7.17 24.16
CA ALA A 16 0.02 -6.98 24.52
C ALA A 16 -0.19 -7.06 26.04
N ASN A 17 0.44 -8.04 26.72
CA ASN A 17 0.37 -8.17 28.17
C ASN A 17 0.97 -6.94 28.88
N LEU A 18 2.08 -6.39 28.36
CA LEU A 18 2.68 -5.17 28.91
C LEU A 18 1.74 -3.96 28.74
N GLU A 19 1.09 -3.82 27.59
CA GLU A 19 0.09 -2.78 27.35
C GLU A 19 -1.08 -2.89 28.35
N GLU A 20 -1.64 -4.09 28.53
CA GLU A 20 -2.71 -4.34 29.50
C GLU A 20 -2.26 -4.05 30.95
N ALA A 21 -1.06 -4.47 31.34
CA ALA A 21 -0.52 -4.22 32.67
C ALA A 21 -0.29 -2.71 32.93
N LEU A 22 0.15 -1.96 31.92
CA LEU A 22 0.29 -0.51 31.99
C LEU A 22 -1.07 0.20 32.11
N GLU A 23 -2.10 -0.29 31.43
CA GLU A 23 -3.48 0.21 31.60
C GLU A 23 -4.00 -0.06 33.01
N LEU A 24 -3.76 -1.26 33.56
CA LEU A 24 -4.10 -1.60 34.94
C LEU A 24 -3.40 -0.66 35.94
N LYS A 25 -2.11 -0.40 35.77
CA LYS A 25 -1.35 0.57 36.58
C LYS A 25 -1.92 1.98 36.48
N HIS A 26 -2.40 2.39 35.31
CA HIS A 26 -3.03 3.70 35.15
C HIS A 26 -4.29 3.85 36.01
N SER A 27 -5.07 2.76 36.13
CA SER A 27 -6.26 2.71 36.98
C SER A 27 -5.95 2.56 38.49
N ASN A 28 -4.88 1.84 38.83
CA ASN A 28 -4.47 1.52 40.21
C ASN A 28 -3.01 1.94 40.47
N GLN A 29 -2.77 3.24 40.61
CA GLN A 29 -1.42 3.83 40.61
C GLN A 29 -0.49 3.45 41.79
N ALA A 30 -1.03 2.88 42.87
CA ALA A 30 -0.28 2.56 44.09
C ALA A 30 -0.16 1.04 44.33
N ASP A 31 -0.45 0.23 43.31
CA ASP A 31 -0.42 -1.23 43.42
C ASP A 31 0.99 -1.79 43.14
N GLU A 32 1.69 -2.18 44.20
CA GLU A 32 3.04 -2.76 44.12
C GLU A 32 3.05 -4.12 43.39
N GLU A 33 1.94 -4.86 43.40
CA GLU A 33 1.84 -6.14 42.69
C GLU A 33 1.81 -5.94 41.17
N VAL A 34 1.14 -4.89 40.71
CA VAL A 34 1.09 -4.50 39.30
C VAL A 34 2.48 -4.03 38.83
N ASP A 35 3.22 -3.33 39.68
CA ASP A 35 4.59 -2.90 39.39
C ASP A 35 5.55 -4.08 39.23
N ALA A 36 5.44 -5.09 40.10
CA ALA A 36 6.22 -6.32 39.99
C ALA A 36 5.91 -7.08 38.69
N LEU A 37 4.62 -7.18 38.32
CA LEU A 37 4.18 -7.83 37.10
C LEU A 37 4.69 -7.12 35.83
N ILE A 38 4.68 -5.78 35.82
CA ILE A 38 5.23 -5.00 34.71
C ILE A 38 6.73 -5.27 34.53
N GLU A 39 7.51 -5.32 35.62
CA GLU A 39 8.95 -5.59 35.53
C GLU A 39 9.25 -7.02 35.09
N GLU A 40 8.47 -8.02 35.55
CA GLU A 40 8.56 -9.40 35.08
C GLU A 40 8.34 -9.50 33.56
N ILE A 41 7.26 -8.90 33.05
CA ILE A 41 6.97 -8.88 31.60
C ILE A 41 8.10 -8.18 30.82
N LYS A 42 8.68 -7.10 31.36
CA LYS A 42 9.83 -6.42 30.73
C LYS A 42 11.09 -7.27 30.72
N ASP A 43 11.35 -8.05 31.77
CA ASP A 43 12.50 -8.96 31.81
C ASP A 43 12.34 -10.09 30.78
N GLU A 44 11.15 -10.68 30.68
CA GLU A 44 10.84 -11.68 29.67
C GLU A 44 10.95 -11.11 28.25
N LEU A 45 10.38 -9.92 28.00
CA LEU A 45 10.50 -9.22 26.72
C LEU A 45 11.96 -9.00 26.34
N ARG A 46 12.80 -8.55 27.27
CA ARG A 46 14.24 -8.36 27.02
C ARG A 46 14.90 -9.66 26.59
N ALA A 47 14.61 -10.78 27.25
CA ALA A 47 15.18 -12.08 26.90
C ALA A 47 14.74 -12.55 25.50
N VAL A 48 13.46 -12.36 25.16
CA VAL A 48 12.91 -12.71 23.84
C VAL A 48 13.52 -11.81 22.76
N VAL A 49 13.63 -10.50 22.99
CA VAL A 49 14.23 -9.53 22.05
C VAL A 49 15.68 -9.86 21.77
N VAL A 50 16.49 -10.16 22.79
CA VAL A 50 17.88 -10.59 22.62
C VAL A 50 17.95 -11.84 21.76
N SER A 51 17.08 -12.81 22.02
CA SER A 51 17.02 -14.06 21.25
C SER A 51 16.60 -13.82 19.80
N LEU A 52 15.61 -12.95 19.56
CA LEU A 52 15.17 -12.58 18.21
C LEU A 52 16.28 -11.87 17.46
N ASN A 53 16.88 -10.83 18.04
CA ASN A 53 17.96 -10.06 17.42
C ASN A 53 19.17 -10.94 17.10
N ALA A 54 19.50 -11.92 17.95
CA ALA A 54 20.60 -12.87 17.68
C ALA A 54 20.32 -13.83 16.51
N THR A 55 19.05 -14.01 16.12
CA THR A 55 18.68 -14.83 14.95
C THR A 55 18.58 -14.03 13.65
N GLU A 56 18.63 -12.70 13.71
CA GLU A 56 18.50 -11.84 12.54
C GLU A 56 19.86 -11.62 11.86
N ASN A 57 20.00 -12.17 10.64
CA ASN A 57 21.22 -12.08 9.84
C ASN A 57 20.99 -11.24 8.57
N ILE A 58 20.37 -10.06 8.72
CA ILE A 58 20.12 -9.15 7.58
C ILE A 58 21.27 -8.15 7.51
N GLU A 59 22.00 -8.17 6.40
CA GLU A 59 23.15 -7.29 6.17
C GLU A 59 22.78 -6.05 5.34
N VAL A 60 23.50 -4.96 5.60
CA VAL A 60 23.44 -3.74 4.79
C VAL A 60 23.96 -4.05 3.38
N THR A 61 23.20 -3.63 2.37
CA THR A 61 23.55 -3.89 0.97
C THR A 61 24.65 -2.90 0.51
N PRO A 62 25.84 -3.38 0.13
CA PRO A 62 26.90 -2.53 -0.41
C PRO A 62 26.56 -2.05 -1.83
N GLY A 63 27.27 -1.05 -2.36
CA GLY A 63 27.17 -0.67 -3.78
C GLY A 63 25.98 0.24 -4.15
N LEU A 64 25.21 0.72 -3.16
CA LEU A 64 24.16 1.72 -3.40
C LEU A 64 24.78 3.08 -3.76
N THR A 65 24.45 3.61 -4.94
CA THR A 65 24.85 4.96 -5.36
C THR A 65 23.66 5.89 -5.35
N LYS A 66 23.83 7.16 -4.97
CA LYS A 66 22.78 8.18 -5.09
C LYS A 66 23.11 9.08 -6.27
N LYS A 67 22.25 9.09 -7.30
CA LYS A 67 22.38 9.99 -8.45
C LYS A 67 21.41 11.15 -8.29
N SER A 68 21.91 12.36 -8.42
CA SER A 68 21.07 13.57 -8.47
C SER A 68 20.95 13.99 -9.93
N GLY A 69 19.73 13.99 -10.47
CA GLY A 69 19.45 14.70 -11.72
C GLY A 69 19.52 16.21 -11.48
N ALA A 70 19.83 17.00 -12.50
CA ALA A 70 19.83 18.46 -12.39
C ALA A 70 18.43 18.95 -11.95
N GLY A 71 18.31 19.36 -10.68
CA GLY A 71 17.08 19.89 -10.09
C GLY A 71 16.12 18.87 -9.46
N SER A 72 16.48 17.57 -9.38
CA SER A 72 15.65 16.54 -8.73
C SER A 72 16.22 16.07 -7.39
N GLU A 73 15.36 15.56 -6.51
CA GLU A 73 15.80 14.82 -5.32
C GLU A 73 16.74 13.66 -5.72
N PRO A 74 17.75 13.33 -4.89
CA PRO A 74 18.69 12.26 -5.16
C PRO A 74 17.95 10.91 -5.22
N VAL A 75 18.00 10.26 -6.37
CA VAL A 75 17.43 8.92 -6.58
C VAL A 75 18.54 7.90 -6.37
N PRO A 76 18.36 6.92 -5.48
CA PRO A 76 19.33 5.85 -5.38
C PRO A 76 19.22 4.90 -6.56
N CYS A 77 20.38 4.60 -7.10
CA CYS A 77 20.58 3.67 -8.18
C CYS A 77 21.37 2.48 -7.64
N TYR A 78 20.82 1.30 -7.88
CA TYR A 78 21.45 0.03 -7.61
C TYR A 78 21.47 -0.75 -8.92
N LEU A 79 22.66 -1.20 -9.34
CA LEU A 79 22.85 -1.82 -10.66
C LEU A 79 22.86 -3.36 -10.59
N GLU A 80 23.12 -3.91 -9.40
CA GLU A 80 23.17 -5.36 -9.18
C GLU A 80 21.77 -5.92 -8.86
N ALA A 81 21.64 -7.23 -8.78
CA ALA A 81 20.38 -7.86 -8.40
C ALA A 81 20.00 -7.53 -6.96
N ALA A 82 18.74 -7.12 -6.74
CA ALA A 82 18.25 -6.75 -5.42
C ALA A 82 18.28 -7.97 -4.49
N PRO A 83 18.90 -7.88 -3.31
CA PRO A 83 19.02 -9.02 -2.40
C PRO A 83 17.72 -9.32 -1.64
N TYR A 84 16.88 -8.31 -1.42
CA TYR A 84 15.71 -8.42 -0.55
C TYR A 84 14.43 -7.89 -1.21
N GLU A 85 13.30 -8.31 -0.68
CA GLU A 85 11.99 -7.74 -0.92
C GLU A 85 11.36 -7.27 0.39
N VAL A 86 10.65 -6.14 0.33
CA VAL A 86 9.90 -5.56 1.44
C VAL A 86 8.39 -5.67 1.20
N HIS A 87 7.65 -6.09 2.21
CA HIS A 87 6.20 -6.14 2.18
C HIS A 87 5.61 -4.76 2.49
N PHE A 88 5.39 -3.97 1.45
CA PHE A 88 4.90 -2.61 1.60
C PHE A 88 3.38 -2.58 1.78
N ASP A 89 2.94 -1.95 2.87
CA ASP A 89 1.52 -1.67 3.17
C ASP A 89 0.62 -2.92 3.21
N GLU A 90 1.21 -4.08 3.46
CA GLU A 90 0.55 -5.40 3.45
C GLU A 90 -0.11 -5.80 2.10
N VAL A 91 0.29 -5.15 1.00
CA VAL A 91 -0.33 -5.40 -0.32
C VAL A 91 0.55 -6.26 -1.21
N ALA A 92 1.82 -5.89 -1.33
CA ALA A 92 2.72 -6.49 -2.31
C ALA A 92 4.17 -6.42 -1.84
N TRP A 93 4.95 -7.38 -2.30
CA TRP A 93 6.39 -7.42 -2.11
C TRP A 93 7.08 -6.53 -3.14
N TYR A 94 8.01 -5.69 -2.70
CA TYR A 94 8.81 -4.81 -3.55
C TYR A 94 10.30 -5.08 -3.40
N SER A 95 11.02 -5.17 -4.52
CA SER A 95 12.47 -5.28 -4.53
C SER A 95 13.08 -4.09 -3.80
N CYS A 96 13.96 -4.37 -2.84
CA CYS A 96 14.54 -3.36 -1.98
C CYS A 96 16.00 -3.67 -1.65
N VAL A 97 16.69 -2.64 -1.17
CA VAL A 97 18.05 -2.73 -0.64
C VAL A 97 18.07 -2.21 0.79
N VAL A 98 18.86 -2.84 1.65
CA VAL A 98 18.98 -2.42 3.05
C VAL A 98 20.06 -1.35 3.11
N THR A 99 19.70 -0.12 3.48
CA THR A 99 20.60 1.03 3.53
C THR A 99 21.33 1.14 4.88
N ALA A 100 20.65 0.77 5.97
CA ALA A 100 21.21 0.82 7.31
C ALA A 100 20.47 -0.12 8.27
N VAL A 101 21.19 -0.53 9.32
CA VAL A 101 20.59 -1.17 10.50
C VAL A 101 20.31 -0.08 11.53
N VAL A 102 19.07 -0.01 12.01
CA VAL A 102 18.62 0.92 13.04
C VAL A 102 18.67 0.20 14.39
N PRO A 103 19.55 0.63 15.31
CA PRO A 103 19.62 0.03 16.64
C PRO A 103 18.31 0.28 17.41
N PRO A 104 17.92 -0.63 18.30
CA PRO A 104 16.70 -0.48 19.09
C PRO A 104 16.82 0.72 20.03
N ALA A 105 15.77 1.52 20.13
CA ALA A 105 15.74 2.71 20.98
C ALA A 105 15.68 2.32 22.47
N THR A 106 14.96 1.25 22.78
CA THR A 106 14.86 0.66 24.12
C THR A 106 15.28 -0.81 24.08
N PRO A 107 15.70 -1.42 25.20
CA PRO A 107 16.04 -2.84 25.24
C PRO A 107 14.83 -3.77 25.03
N LEU A 108 13.62 -3.22 25.01
CA LEU A 108 12.36 -3.92 24.70
C LEU A 108 12.05 -3.89 23.20
N ASP A 109 12.73 -3.02 22.43
CA ASP A 109 12.53 -2.90 21.00
C ASP A 109 13.46 -3.86 20.23
N ARG A 110 12.94 -4.33 19.10
CA ARG A 110 13.70 -5.13 18.14
C ARG A 110 14.53 -4.25 17.21
N ILE A 111 15.58 -4.83 16.64
CA ILE A 111 16.35 -4.20 15.56
C ILE A 111 15.42 -3.90 14.38
N ARG A 112 15.59 -2.73 13.78
CA ARG A 112 14.89 -2.34 12.55
C ARG A 112 15.89 -2.11 11.43
N TYR A 113 15.41 -2.14 10.20
CA TYR A 113 16.22 -1.97 9.01
C TYR A 113 15.64 -0.84 8.19
N LYS A 114 16.50 0.07 7.72
CA LYS A 114 16.13 1.01 6.68
C LYS A 114 16.22 0.30 5.35
N ALA A 115 15.07 0.06 4.75
CA ALA A 115 14.93 -0.57 3.45
C ALA A 115 14.51 0.49 2.44
N TRP A 116 15.29 0.62 1.38
CA TRP A 116 14.96 1.48 0.26
C TRP A 116 14.25 0.67 -0.82
N ILE A 117 13.08 1.11 -1.25
CA ILE A 117 12.33 0.44 -2.32
C ILE A 117 12.86 0.88 -3.68
N LEU A 118 13.40 -0.07 -4.45
CA LEU A 118 14.00 0.23 -5.75
C LEU A 118 12.95 0.75 -6.74
N GLY A 119 13.33 1.74 -7.54
CA GLY A 119 12.46 2.39 -8.52
C GLY A 119 11.47 3.39 -7.93
N TYR A 120 11.42 3.51 -6.59
CA TYR A 120 10.65 4.51 -5.85
C TYR A 120 11.58 5.36 -4.98
N ASN A 121 11.21 6.62 -4.74
CA ASN A 121 11.95 7.50 -3.82
C ASN A 121 11.44 7.35 -2.38
N VAL A 122 11.37 6.12 -1.87
CA VAL A 122 10.77 5.79 -0.58
C VAL A 122 11.72 4.94 0.25
N GLU A 123 12.11 5.47 1.41
CA GLU A 123 12.85 4.77 2.44
C GLU A 123 11.90 4.40 3.58
N GLU A 124 11.95 3.13 3.99
CA GLU A 124 11.06 2.57 5.00
C GLU A 124 11.86 1.95 6.14
N GLU A 125 11.42 2.19 7.37
CA GLU A 125 11.93 1.48 8.54
C GLU A 125 11.06 0.24 8.78
N VAL A 126 11.66 -0.93 8.61
CA VAL A 126 10.94 -2.20 8.63
C VAL A 126 11.59 -3.19 9.59
N CYS A 127 10.76 -4.09 10.11
CA CYS A 127 11.21 -5.23 10.90
C CYS A 127 11.59 -6.39 9.97
N SER A 128 12.36 -7.35 10.49
CA SER A 128 12.78 -8.53 9.72
C SER A 128 11.61 -9.41 9.22
N GLU A 129 10.40 -9.26 9.75
CA GLU A 129 9.20 -10.00 9.27
C GLU A 129 8.60 -9.42 7.99
N GLN A 130 8.89 -8.15 7.71
CA GLN A 130 8.47 -7.46 6.50
C GLN A 130 9.51 -7.60 5.38
N LEU A 131 10.63 -8.26 5.65
CA LEU A 131 11.71 -8.51 4.70
C LEU A 131 11.81 -10.00 4.39
N ARG A 132 12.14 -10.31 3.13
CA ARG A 132 12.52 -11.65 2.70
C ARG A 132 13.60 -11.58 1.63
N PRO A 133 14.38 -12.65 1.41
CA PRO A 133 15.25 -12.74 0.25
C PRO A 133 14.45 -12.57 -1.04
N TRP A 134 15.01 -11.87 -2.02
CA TRP A 134 14.36 -11.68 -3.31
C TRP A 134 14.08 -13.03 -3.97
N GLN A 135 12.91 -13.14 -4.60
CA GLN A 135 12.47 -14.33 -5.31
C GLN A 135 12.10 -13.97 -6.75
N PRO A 136 12.52 -14.78 -7.74
CA PRO A 136 12.12 -14.56 -9.11
C PRO A 136 10.59 -14.68 -9.24
N GLN A 137 9.99 -13.83 -10.07
CA GLN A 137 8.57 -13.94 -10.38
C GLN A 137 8.29 -15.31 -11.02
N THR A 138 7.22 -15.96 -10.58
CA THR A 138 6.81 -17.26 -11.13
C THR A 138 6.61 -17.19 -12.63
N ALA A 139 7.18 -18.16 -13.35
CA ALA A 139 7.15 -18.24 -14.82
C ALA A 139 5.76 -18.53 -15.42
N GLU A 140 4.76 -18.78 -14.58
CA GLU A 140 3.40 -19.13 -14.97
C GLU A 140 2.41 -18.02 -14.55
N GLY A 141 1.61 -17.52 -15.52
CA GLY A 141 0.56 -16.53 -15.31
C GLY A 141 0.68 -15.26 -16.16
N GLU A 142 -0.25 -14.32 -15.96
CA GLU A 142 -0.29 -12.99 -16.64
C GLU A 142 0.91 -12.09 -16.30
N GLY A 143 1.69 -12.46 -15.27
CA GLY A 143 2.94 -11.79 -14.88
C GLY A 143 4.21 -12.46 -15.43
N ALA A 144 4.09 -13.48 -16.28
CA ALA A 144 5.25 -14.19 -16.80
C ALA A 144 6.07 -13.30 -17.74
N LEU A 145 7.33 -13.11 -17.41
CA LEU A 145 8.31 -12.43 -18.26
C LEU A 145 8.52 -13.26 -19.53
N ARG A 146 8.15 -12.70 -20.68
CA ARG A 146 8.38 -13.29 -22.01
C ARG A 146 8.89 -12.21 -22.96
N SER A 147 9.65 -12.63 -23.96
CA SER A 147 10.03 -11.76 -25.08
C SER A 147 8.79 -11.11 -25.69
N GLY A 148 8.83 -9.79 -25.85
CA GLY A 148 7.77 -8.97 -26.42
C GLY A 148 6.76 -8.41 -25.43
N VAL A 149 6.82 -8.76 -24.14
CA VAL A 149 5.89 -8.25 -23.11
C VAL A 149 6.27 -6.83 -22.70
N VAL A 150 5.25 -5.97 -22.55
CA VAL A 150 5.40 -4.63 -21.99
C VAL A 150 5.54 -4.75 -20.47
N CYS A 151 6.61 -4.16 -19.95
CA CYS A 151 6.97 -4.18 -18.54
C CYS A 151 7.38 -2.78 -18.06
N HIS A 152 7.45 -2.60 -16.75
CA HIS A 152 8.09 -1.46 -16.14
C HIS A 152 9.45 -1.92 -15.64
N ALA A 153 10.53 -1.34 -16.18
CA ALA A 153 11.90 -1.65 -15.77
C ALA A 153 12.51 -0.42 -15.12
N ILE A 154 13.38 -0.61 -14.13
CA ILE A 154 14.16 0.48 -13.56
C ILE A 154 15.24 0.85 -14.56
N ASP A 155 15.21 2.09 -15.03
CA ASP A 155 16.25 2.58 -15.91
C ASP A 155 17.56 2.83 -15.11
N PRO A 156 18.69 2.22 -15.49
CA PRO A 156 19.98 2.36 -14.78
C PRO A 156 20.50 3.80 -14.64
N GLU A 157 20.06 4.69 -15.53
CA GLU A 157 20.45 6.10 -15.51
C GLU A 157 19.61 6.92 -14.56
N SER A 158 18.28 6.83 -14.66
CA SER A 158 17.35 7.60 -13.83
C SER A 158 17.04 6.97 -12.46
N GLY A 159 17.27 5.67 -12.29
CA GLY A 159 16.92 4.94 -11.06
C GLY A 159 15.42 4.81 -10.80
N LYS A 160 14.58 5.17 -11.78
CA LYS A 160 13.11 5.12 -11.70
C LYS A 160 12.54 4.08 -12.65
N PHE A 161 11.33 3.63 -12.36
CA PHE A 161 10.58 2.78 -13.29
C PHE A 161 10.16 3.56 -14.53
N SER A 162 10.55 3.04 -15.70
CA SER A 162 10.13 3.52 -17.01
C SER A 162 9.46 2.39 -17.78
N LEU A 163 8.54 2.76 -18.68
CA LEU A 163 7.89 1.81 -19.56
C LEU A 163 8.90 1.26 -20.57
N ALA A 164 8.92 -0.06 -20.68
CA ALA A 164 9.92 -0.75 -21.47
C ALA A 164 9.36 -2.08 -22.02
N LYS A 165 9.98 -2.62 -23.06
CA LYS A 165 9.58 -3.89 -23.68
C LYS A 165 10.69 -4.92 -23.54
N VAL A 166 10.36 -6.10 -23.03
CA VAL A 166 11.33 -7.20 -22.93
C VAL A 166 11.71 -7.67 -24.33
N GLU A 167 13.00 -7.61 -24.67
CA GLU A 167 13.49 -8.13 -25.95
C GLU A 167 13.98 -9.58 -25.78
N ARG A 168 14.84 -9.80 -24.78
CA ARG A 168 15.43 -11.12 -24.53
C ARG A 168 15.70 -11.35 -23.06
N LEU A 169 15.43 -12.57 -22.61
CA LEU A 169 15.83 -13.08 -21.29
C LEU A 169 17.23 -13.71 -21.41
N THR A 170 18.12 -13.39 -20.48
CA THR A 170 19.41 -14.06 -20.34
C THR A 170 19.31 -15.19 -19.31
N LEU A 171 20.32 -16.06 -19.25
CA LEU A 171 20.39 -17.13 -18.25
C LEU A 171 20.95 -16.63 -16.90
N ASP A 172 21.50 -15.42 -16.87
CA ASP A 172 22.26 -14.87 -15.74
C ASP A 172 21.40 -13.99 -14.82
N ASN A 173 20.10 -14.29 -14.73
CA ASN A 173 19.10 -13.47 -14.01
C ASN A 173 19.04 -12.00 -14.46
N THR A 174 19.44 -11.69 -15.69
CA THR A 174 19.29 -10.37 -16.31
C THR A 174 18.32 -10.42 -17.48
N VAL A 175 17.81 -9.25 -17.87
CA VAL A 175 16.87 -9.07 -18.97
C VAL A 175 17.33 -7.90 -19.81
N ILE A 176 17.33 -8.09 -21.13
CA ILE A 176 17.54 -7.00 -22.07
C ILE A 176 16.18 -6.38 -22.35
N VAL A 177 16.05 -5.11 -21.98
CA VAL A 177 14.81 -4.36 -22.10
C VAL A 177 15.03 -3.14 -23.00
N ALA A 178 14.11 -2.93 -23.93
CA ALA A 178 14.06 -1.76 -24.79
C ALA A 178 13.23 -0.66 -24.09
N PHE A 179 13.88 0.42 -23.67
CA PHE A 179 13.20 1.59 -23.10
C PHE A 179 12.62 2.45 -24.23
N GLU A 180 11.38 2.91 -24.06
CA GLU A 180 10.75 3.86 -24.97
C GLU A 180 11.12 5.28 -24.54
N ASN A 181 12.03 5.93 -25.28
CA ASN A 181 12.31 7.35 -25.05
C ASN A 181 11.18 8.18 -25.68
N ALA A 182 10.44 8.92 -24.85
CA ALA A 182 9.63 10.02 -25.33
C ALA A 182 10.59 11.10 -25.84
N VAL A 183 10.71 11.22 -27.16
CA VAL A 183 11.31 12.41 -27.76
C VAL A 183 10.33 13.55 -27.45
N ASP A 184 10.76 14.46 -26.59
CA ASP A 184 10.06 15.72 -26.32
C ASP A 184 10.22 16.59 -27.57
N ASP A 185 9.27 16.48 -28.50
CA ASP A 185 9.12 17.43 -29.58
C ASP A 185 7.64 17.79 -29.69
N GLY A 186 7.36 19.05 -29.34
CA GLY A 186 6.08 19.69 -29.60
C GLY A 186 5.73 19.63 -31.09
N GLU A 187 4.42 19.55 -31.35
CA GLU A 187 3.77 19.76 -32.65
C GLU A 187 4.40 19.06 -33.87
N ALA A 188 3.90 17.88 -34.21
CA ALA A 188 3.44 17.62 -35.59
C ALA A 188 2.72 16.26 -35.72
N ALA A 189 1.67 16.29 -36.52
CA ALA A 189 0.84 15.17 -36.90
C ALA A 189 1.57 14.12 -37.75
N ALA A 190 1.10 12.87 -37.61
CA ALA A 190 1.02 11.84 -38.65
C ALA A 190 2.26 11.58 -39.53
N THR A 191 3.10 10.62 -39.11
CA THR A 191 3.65 9.53 -39.94
C THR A 191 4.52 8.67 -39.02
N GLY A 192 4.49 7.34 -39.18
CA GLY A 192 5.08 6.37 -38.23
C GLY A 192 6.46 6.76 -37.69
N ILE A 193 6.48 7.25 -36.46
CA ILE A 193 7.70 7.68 -35.76
C ILE A 193 8.32 6.42 -35.17
N ALA A 194 9.48 6.02 -35.69
CA ALA A 194 10.31 5.02 -35.04
C ALA A 194 10.74 5.60 -33.68
N THR A 195 10.09 5.15 -32.61
CA THR A 195 10.53 5.45 -31.25
C THR A 195 11.95 4.91 -31.09
N ALA A 196 12.90 5.80 -30.81
CA ALA A 196 14.28 5.42 -30.57
C ALA A 196 14.29 4.57 -29.29
N THR A 197 14.44 3.26 -29.47
CA THR A 197 14.50 2.29 -28.38
C THR A 197 15.94 2.13 -27.95
N VAL A 198 16.21 2.34 -26.66
CA VAL A 198 17.53 2.11 -26.08
C VAL A 198 17.50 0.78 -25.36
N ASN A 199 18.26 -0.18 -25.86
CA ASN A 199 18.40 -1.49 -25.25
C ASN A 199 19.38 -1.41 -24.10
N LYS A 200 18.94 -1.77 -22.90
CA LYS A 200 19.79 -1.86 -21.71
C LYS A 200 19.60 -3.21 -21.02
N GLU A 201 20.67 -3.70 -20.43
CA GLU A 201 20.65 -4.90 -19.59
C GLU A 201 20.29 -4.51 -18.16
N VAL A 202 19.27 -5.16 -17.61
CA VAL A 202 18.69 -4.85 -16.30
C VAL A 202 18.46 -6.15 -15.52
N PRO A 203 18.76 -6.21 -14.21
CA PRO A 203 18.51 -7.42 -13.42
C PRO A 203 17.01 -7.77 -13.35
N LEU A 204 16.65 -9.05 -13.24
CA LEU A 204 15.26 -9.50 -13.10
C LEU A 204 14.52 -8.82 -11.94
N SER A 205 15.23 -8.53 -10.85
CA SER A 205 14.67 -7.86 -9.66
C SER A 205 14.19 -6.43 -9.94
N HIS A 206 14.66 -5.82 -11.03
CA HIS A 206 14.36 -4.43 -11.43
C HIS A 206 13.22 -4.36 -12.46
N VAL A 207 12.65 -5.51 -12.84
CA VAL A 207 11.57 -5.57 -13.84
C VAL A 207 10.26 -5.97 -13.16
N ARG A 208 9.17 -5.29 -13.54
CA ARG A 208 7.82 -5.59 -13.10
C ARG A 208 6.87 -5.73 -14.27
N VAL A 209 6.12 -6.82 -14.27
CA VAL A 209 5.03 -7.09 -15.22
C VAL A 209 3.69 -6.92 -14.51
N GLY A 210 2.70 -6.36 -15.20
CA GLY A 210 1.34 -6.21 -14.70
C GLY A 210 1.06 -4.84 -14.06
N ARG A 211 0.27 -4.83 -12.97
CA ARG A 211 -0.19 -3.58 -12.33
C ARG A 211 0.99 -2.80 -11.76
N PHE A 212 1.16 -1.58 -12.26
CA PHE A 212 2.20 -0.66 -11.84
C PHE A 212 1.57 0.58 -11.20
N TYR A 213 2.17 1.05 -10.12
CA TYR A 213 1.82 2.30 -9.45
C TYR A 213 2.96 3.29 -9.65
N GLN A 214 2.65 4.48 -10.16
CA GLN A 214 3.64 5.53 -10.38
C GLN A 214 4.25 6.05 -9.06
N GLU A 215 3.45 6.07 -8.00
CA GLU A 215 3.87 6.46 -6.65
C GLU A 215 3.35 5.44 -5.63
N LEU A 216 4.22 5.08 -4.67
CA LEU A 216 3.80 4.31 -3.50
C LEU A 216 3.31 5.27 -2.42
N ARG A 217 2.06 5.07 -2.00
CA ARG A 217 1.47 5.78 -0.87
C ARG A 217 0.98 4.75 0.13
N LYS A 218 1.43 4.89 1.39
CA LYS A 218 0.91 4.08 2.49
C LYS A 218 -0.59 4.32 2.63
N ARG A 219 -1.35 3.24 2.84
CA ARG A 219 -2.74 3.39 3.24
C ARG A 219 -2.75 4.00 4.64
N PRO A 220 -3.66 4.94 4.92
CA PRO A 220 -3.85 5.39 6.28
C PRO A 220 -4.33 4.19 7.10
N VAL A 221 -3.54 3.80 8.10
CA VAL A 221 -3.94 2.80 9.09
C VAL A 221 -4.99 3.46 9.98
N LEU A 222 -6.26 3.31 9.61
CA LEU A 222 -7.34 3.83 10.44
C LEU A 222 -7.39 3.02 11.74
N THR A 223 -7.34 3.74 12.85
CA THR A 223 -7.60 3.18 14.18
C THR A 223 -8.98 2.49 14.19
N PRO A 224 -9.20 1.47 15.06
CA PRO A 224 -10.50 0.82 15.18
C PRO A 224 -11.65 1.83 15.44
N GLU A 225 -11.38 2.90 16.19
CA GLU A 225 -12.33 3.99 16.41
C GLU A 225 -12.64 4.80 15.16
N GLU A 226 -11.64 5.13 14.34
CA GLU A 226 -11.85 5.84 13.07
C GLU A 226 -12.59 4.97 12.05
N ARG A 227 -12.33 3.65 12.05
CA ARG A 227 -13.12 2.68 11.27
C ARG A 227 -14.57 2.66 11.72
N ALA A 228 -14.85 2.69 13.03
CA ALA A 228 -16.20 2.76 13.57
C ALA A 228 -16.90 4.09 13.19
N LYS A 229 -16.20 5.23 13.31
CA LYS A 229 -16.70 6.55 12.88
C LYS A 229 -17.00 6.59 11.38
N ARG A 230 -16.14 6.02 10.52
CA ARG A 230 -16.43 5.90 9.08
C ARG A 230 -17.65 5.01 8.78
N ARG A 231 -17.82 3.90 9.51
CA ARG A 231 -19.01 3.04 9.36
C ARG A 231 -20.29 3.77 9.76
N ALA A 232 -20.26 4.51 10.87
CA ALA A 232 -21.37 5.34 11.33
C ALA A 232 -21.72 6.45 10.30
N GLY A 233 -20.74 7.21 9.84
CA GLY A 233 -20.95 8.26 8.83
C GLY A 233 -21.47 7.71 7.49
N ASN A 234 -21.02 6.53 7.07
CA ASN A 234 -21.55 5.87 5.87
C ASN A 234 -22.99 5.37 6.04
N LEU A 235 -23.36 4.89 7.23
CA LEU A 235 -24.73 4.52 7.58
C LEU A 235 -25.66 5.73 7.56
N GLU A 236 -25.23 6.86 8.11
CA GLU A 236 -25.98 8.12 8.08
C GLU A 236 -26.18 8.63 6.65
N ARG A 237 -25.12 8.61 5.83
CA ARG A 237 -25.23 8.95 4.40
C ARG A 237 -26.21 8.05 3.66
N LYS A 238 -26.24 6.74 3.97
CA LYS A 238 -27.24 5.82 3.42
C LYS A 238 -28.65 6.15 3.88
N ARG A 239 -28.85 6.47 5.17
CA ARG A 239 -30.15 6.90 5.71
C ARG A 239 -30.66 8.16 5.03
N LEU A 240 -29.80 9.17 4.86
CA LEU A 240 -30.14 10.41 4.16
C LEU A 240 -30.52 10.17 2.69
N ARG A 241 -29.77 9.29 1.99
CA ARG A 241 -30.12 8.91 0.60
C ARG A 241 -31.49 8.23 0.53
N MET A 242 -31.80 7.32 1.46
CA MET A 242 -33.09 6.64 1.51
C MET A 242 -34.23 7.61 1.85
N GLN A 243 -34.02 8.56 2.76
CA GLN A 243 -35.02 9.58 3.09
C GLN A 243 -35.29 10.50 1.91
N LYS A 244 -34.25 10.99 1.23
CA LYS A 244 -34.40 11.79 0.00
C LYS A 244 -35.14 11.02 -1.08
N LYS A 245 -34.82 9.73 -1.26
CA LYS A 245 -35.53 8.87 -2.22
C LYS A 245 -37.01 8.74 -1.88
N ARG A 246 -37.35 8.50 -0.60
CA ARG A 246 -38.74 8.43 -0.13
C ARG A 246 -39.50 9.74 -0.30
N GLN A 247 -38.85 10.88 -0.06
CA GLN A 247 -39.45 12.20 -0.30
C GLN A 247 -39.76 12.40 -1.78
N LEU A 248 -38.81 12.10 -2.67
CA LEU A 248 -39.05 12.17 -4.12
C LEU A 248 -40.18 11.23 -4.56
N GLU A 249 -40.22 10.00 -4.05
CA GLU A 249 -41.31 9.05 -4.34
C GLU A 249 -42.67 9.56 -3.84
N ALA A 250 -42.71 10.20 -2.66
CA ALA A 250 -43.93 10.82 -2.14
C ALA A 250 -44.37 12.05 -2.95
N ASP A 251 -43.42 12.89 -3.39
CA ASP A 251 -43.70 14.05 -4.22
C ASP A 251 -44.25 13.63 -5.59
N VAL A 252 -43.69 12.59 -6.20
CA VAL A 252 -44.20 11.99 -7.45
C VAL A 252 -45.60 11.40 -7.25
N ALA A 253 -45.84 10.70 -6.14
CA ALA A 253 -47.17 10.17 -5.83
C ALA A 253 -48.21 11.28 -5.63
N ALA A 254 -47.83 12.39 -4.98
CA ALA A 254 -48.70 13.55 -4.80
C ALA A 254 -48.99 14.28 -6.11
N GLN A 255 -47.99 14.42 -7.00
CA GLN A 255 -48.18 14.95 -8.36
C GLN A 255 -49.14 14.06 -9.15
N ASN A 256 -48.89 12.75 -9.17
CA ASN A 256 -49.79 11.80 -9.84
C ASN A 256 -51.22 11.88 -9.30
N ALA A 257 -51.40 11.97 -7.98
CA ALA A 257 -52.71 12.11 -7.35
C ALA A 257 -53.42 13.41 -7.76
N ASN A 258 -52.70 14.54 -7.80
CA ASN A 258 -53.24 15.81 -8.28
C ASN A 258 -53.59 15.78 -9.77
N ASP A 259 -52.79 15.10 -10.59
CA ASP A 259 -53.04 14.94 -12.02
C ASP A 259 -54.26 14.05 -12.27
N TRP A 260 -54.42 12.97 -11.50
CA TRP A 260 -55.65 12.16 -11.51
C TRP A 260 -56.88 12.97 -11.10
N GLN A 261 -56.77 13.79 -10.05
CA GLN A 261 -57.87 14.62 -9.60
C GLN A 261 -58.28 15.66 -10.65
N ARG A 262 -57.31 16.32 -11.30
CA ARG A 262 -57.57 17.22 -12.43
C ARG A 262 -58.24 16.51 -13.59
N LEU A 263 -57.77 15.31 -13.94
CA LEU A 263 -58.34 14.54 -15.06
C LEU A 263 -59.78 14.09 -14.75
N VAL A 264 -60.09 13.71 -13.50
CA VAL A 264 -61.45 13.38 -13.05
C VAL A 264 -62.36 14.61 -13.03
N ASP A 265 -61.85 15.77 -12.62
CA ASP A 265 -62.58 17.04 -12.67
C ASP A 265 -62.87 17.47 -14.12
N ASP A 266 -61.91 17.32 -15.02
CA ASP A 266 -62.04 17.64 -16.45
C ASP A 266 -62.98 16.67 -17.20
N MET A 267 -63.02 15.39 -16.80
CA MET A 267 -64.00 14.43 -17.33
C MET A 267 -65.41 14.60 -16.73
N GLY A 268 -65.60 15.52 -15.78
CA GLY A 268 -66.90 15.84 -15.19
C GLY A 268 -67.51 14.72 -14.33
N ILE A 269 -66.71 13.72 -13.95
CA ILE A 269 -67.18 12.52 -13.22
C ILE A 269 -67.29 12.79 -11.70
N GLY A 270 -66.61 13.82 -11.19
CA GLY A 270 -66.61 14.21 -9.76
C GLY A 270 -67.46 15.42 -9.36
N GLY A 271 -68.26 15.98 -10.28
CA GLY A 271 -68.94 17.27 -10.07
C GLY A 271 -70.45 17.16 -9.85
N GLY A 272 -70.87 16.90 -8.62
CA GLY A 272 -72.24 17.26 -8.19
C GLY A 272 -72.50 18.76 -8.44
N PRO A 273 -73.75 19.19 -8.71
CA PRO A 273 -74.04 20.50 -9.27
C PRO A 273 -73.49 21.62 -8.38
N ARG A 274 -72.57 22.43 -8.92
CA ARG A 274 -72.10 23.67 -8.29
C ARG A 274 -73.32 24.57 -8.06
N LYS A 275 -73.82 24.63 -6.82
CA LYS A 275 -74.83 25.61 -6.42
C LYS A 275 -74.26 27.01 -6.65
N ARG A 276 -74.72 27.67 -7.73
CA ARG A 276 -74.58 29.12 -7.92
C ARG A 276 -75.35 29.80 -6.79
N LYS A 277 -74.64 30.39 -5.82
CA LYS A 277 -75.23 31.39 -4.93
C LYS A 277 -75.45 32.67 -5.75
N ARG A 278 -76.69 33.14 -5.76
CA ARG A 278 -77.06 34.51 -6.11
C ARG A 278 -76.68 35.44 -4.97
#